data_AF-A0A0V1PX41-F1
#
_entry.id   AF-A0A0V1PX41-F1
#
_cell.length_a   1.000
_cell.length_b   1.000
_cell.length_c   1.000
_cell.angle_alpha   90.00
_cell.angle_beta   90.00
_cell.angle_gamma   90.00
#
_symmetry.space_group_name_H-M   'P 1'
#
loop_
_entity.id
_entity.type
_entity.pdbx_description
1 polymer ?
#
loop_
_entity_poly.entity_id
_entity_poly.type
_entity_poly.pdbx_seq_one_letter_code
_entity_poly.pdbx_strand_id
1 'polypeptide(L)'
;MDKFAHQKLGASGLSISPIIVGYMTFGSKDYHSWVIDDEETSMNILEKFYDNGLITFDTADVYSNGKSEILLGKFIKKYNIPRERIVILTKVYSPMDYNDSNFSLFKCGTANILR
;
A
#
# COMPACT_ATOMS: atom_id res chain seq x y z
N MET A 1 20.31 -3.15 8.67
CA MET A 1 20.18 -3.30 10.13
C MET A 1 18.83 -2.75 10.55
N ASP A 2 18.14 -3.42 11.45
CA ASP A 2 16.87 -2.94 11.98
C ASP A 2 17.16 -1.76 12.91
N LYS A 3 16.70 -0.57 12.53
CA LYS A 3 16.95 0.68 13.28
C LYS A 3 15.95 0.89 14.41
N PHE A 4 14.93 0.05 14.49
CA PHE A 4 13.83 0.14 15.43
C PHE A 4 13.62 -1.21 16.13
N ALA A 5 13.24 -1.15 17.40
CA ALA A 5 12.74 -2.33 18.09
C ALA A 5 11.36 -2.70 17.53
N HIS A 6 11.18 -3.95 17.12
CA HIS A 6 9.88 -4.44 16.64
C HIS A 6 8.88 -4.57 17.80
N GLN A 7 7.61 -4.32 17.49
CA GLN A 7 6.50 -4.38 18.43
C GLN A 7 5.61 -5.58 18.15
N LYS A 8 5.01 -6.16 19.20
CA LYS A 8 4.00 -7.21 19.04
C LYS A 8 2.64 -6.59 18.71
N LEU A 9 2.00 -7.09 17.66
CA LEU A 9 0.64 -6.67 17.31
C LEU A 9 -0.38 -7.48 18.11
N GLY A 10 -0.65 -7.06 19.35
CA GLY A 10 -1.57 -7.74 20.27
C GLY A 10 -1.22 -9.23 20.42
N ALA A 11 -2.25 -10.09 20.38
CA ALA A 11 -2.11 -11.54 20.50
C ALA A 11 -1.92 -12.26 19.14
N SER A 12 -1.71 -11.53 18.03
CA SER A 12 -1.65 -12.11 16.68
C SER A 12 -0.38 -12.95 16.39
N GLY A 13 0.64 -12.84 17.24
CA GLY A 13 1.97 -13.39 16.98
C GLY A 13 2.84 -12.57 16.04
N LEU A 14 2.28 -11.55 15.36
CA LEU A 14 3.02 -10.69 14.44
C LEU A 14 4.00 -9.77 15.18
N SER A 15 5.17 -9.59 14.57
CA SER A 15 6.20 -8.64 14.98
C SER A 15 6.29 -7.55 13.91
N ILE A 16 5.92 -6.32 14.25
CA ILE A 16 5.78 -5.20 13.31
C ILE A 16 6.78 -4.08 13.59
N SER A 17 7.01 -3.22 12.60
CA SER A 17 7.69 -1.95 12.81
C SER A 17 6.84 -1.01 13.69
N PRO A 18 7.46 -0.15 14.51
CA PRO A 18 6.72 0.83 15.32
C PRO A 18 6.04 1.92 14.46
N ILE A 19 6.49 2.08 13.21
CA ILE A 19 5.88 2.94 12.20
C ILE A 19 5.49 2.04 11.02
N ILE A 20 4.23 2.13 10.59
CA ILE A 20 3.70 1.37 9.45
C ILE A 20 3.65 2.27 8.23
N VAL A 21 4.13 1.77 7.10
CA VAL A 21 4.10 2.50 5.83
C VAL A 21 2.73 2.27 5.18
N GLY A 22 1.91 3.33 5.11
CA GLY A 22 0.62 3.30 4.43
C GLY A 22 0.78 3.43 2.91
N TYR A 23 0.21 2.49 2.16
CA TYR A 23 0.35 2.41 0.71
C TYR A 23 -0.73 3.15 -0.09
N MET A 24 -1.73 3.73 0.58
CA MET A 24 -2.77 4.53 -0.08
C MET A 24 -2.21 5.72 -0.87
N THR A 25 -1.01 6.19 -0.50
CA THR A 25 -0.24 7.25 -1.16
C THR A 25 0.28 6.87 -2.54
N PHE A 26 0.43 5.60 -2.86
CA PHE A 26 1.08 5.16 -4.09
C PHE A 26 0.09 4.42 -5.00
N GLY A 27 -0.03 4.85 -6.26
CA GLY A 27 -0.99 4.28 -7.19
C GLY A 27 -1.35 5.20 -8.35
N SER A 28 -2.63 5.53 -8.51
CA SER A 28 -3.10 6.45 -9.56
C SER A 28 -3.70 7.72 -8.97
N LYS A 29 -3.44 8.87 -9.60
CA LYS A 29 -4.14 10.12 -9.29
C LYS A 29 -5.63 10.09 -9.61
N ASP A 30 -6.10 9.11 -10.39
CA ASP A 30 -7.53 8.88 -10.58
C ASP A 30 -8.24 8.52 -9.28
N TYR A 31 -7.51 7.91 -8.33
CA TYR A 31 -8.00 7.57 -7.01
C TYR A 31 -8.18 8.84 -6.17
N HIS A 32 -7.12 9.64 -6.04
CA HIS A 32 -7.15 10.96 -5.42
C HIS A 32 -5.97 11.82 -5.89
N SER A 33 -6.15 13.14 -5.95
CA SER A 33 -5.13 14.11 -6.40
C SER A 33 -3.79 14.11 -5.65
N TRP A 34 -3.75 13.65 -4.39
CA TRP A 34 -2.53 13.59 -3.57
C TRP A 34 -1.75 12.28 -3.74
N VAL A 35 -2.29 11.31 -4.49
CA VAL A 35 -1.59 10.07 -4.78
C VAL A 35 -0.38 10.36 -5.66
N ILE A 36 0.73 9.69 -5.36
CA ILE A 36 1.94 9.67 -6.16
C ILE A 36 1.73 8.61 -7.26
N ASP A 37 1.62 9.08 -8.49
CA ASP A 37 1.45 8.29 -9.71
C ASP A 37 2.76 7.99 -10.44
N ASP A 38 3.83 8.72 -10.11
CA ASP A 38 5.17 8.43 -10.60
C ASP A 38 5.78 7.23 -9.88
N GLU A 39 6.01 6.16 -10.64
CA GLU A 39 6.52 4.89 -10.12
C GLU A 39 7.97 5.03 -9.62
N GLU A 40 8.81 5.82 -10.28
CA GLU A 40 10.21 6.02 -9.85
C GLU A 40 10.29 6.75 -8.51
N THR A 41 9.55 7.85 -8.36
CA THR A 41 9.40 8.58 -7.10
C THR A 41 8.88 7.66 -5.99
N SER A 42 7.86 6.84 -6.29
CA SER A 42 7.32 5.88 -5.33
C SER A 42 8.38 4.87 -4.88
N MET A 43 9.15 4.30 -5.81
CA MET A 43 10.22 3.34 -5.49
C MET A 43 11.31 3.98 -4.63
N ASN A 44 11.74 5.21 -4.95
CA ASN A 44 12.75 5.92 -4.19
C ASN A 44 12.30 6.20 -2.74
N ILE A 45 11.03 6.56 -2.53
CA ILE A 45 10.46 6.77 -1.19
C ILE A 45 10.41 5.45 -0.41
N LEU A 46 9.90 4.38 -1.03
CA LEU A 46 9.78 3.07 -0.41
C LEU A 46 11.14 2.47 -0.04
N GLU A 47 12.15 2.65 -0.89
CA GLU A 47 13.53 2.28 -0.61
C GLU A 47 14.04 3.00 0.64
N LYS A 48 13.79 4.31 0.80
CA LYS A 48 14.18 5.03 2.01
C LYS A 48 13.49 4.51 3.27
N PHE A 49 12.22 4.13 3.19
CA PHE A 49 11.55 3.52 4.34
C PHE A 49 12.20 2.17 4.72
N TYR A 50 12.46 1.32 3.73
CA TYR A 50 13.04 0.01 3.95
C TYR A 50 14.51 0.08 4.43
N ASP A 51 15.32 0.97 3.87
CA ASP A 51 16.69 1.27 4.31
C ASP A 51 16.75 1.77 5.76
N ASN A 52 15.66 2.38 6.24
CA ASN A 52 15.51 2.79 7.62
C ASN A 52 14.94 1.70 8.54
N GLY A 53 14.76 0.48 8.04
CA GLY A 53 14.33 -0.67 8.83
C GLY A 53 12.82 -0.77 9.04
N LEU A 54 12.02 -0.07 8.21
CA LEU A 54 10.57 -0.27 8.19
C LEU A 54 10.23 -1.49 7.32
N ILE A 55 9.52 -2.45 7.90
CA ILE A 55 9.21 -3.76 7.31
C ILE A 55 7.71 -4.07 7.32
N THR A 56 6.88 -3.15 7.83
CA THR A 56 5.42 -3.32 7.91
C THR A 56 4.73 -2.37 6.94
N PHE A 57 3.95 -2.95 6.03
CA PHE A 57 3.29 -2.25 4.93
C PHE A 57 1.78 -2.46 5.01
N ASP A 58 1.02 -1.37 4.97
CA ASP A 58 -0.45 -1.37 5.00
C ASP A 58 -1.01 -1.00 3.63
N THR A 59 -1.82 -1.86 3.02
CA THR A 59 -2.48 -1.67 1.73
C THR A 59 -3.96 -2.08 1.80
N ALA A 60 -4.66 -2.00 0.67
CA ALA A 60 -5.99 -2.53 0.46
C ALA A 60 -6.24 -2.75 -1.05
N ASP A 61 -7.16 -3.65 -1.38
CA ASP A 61 -7.62 -3.86 -2.76
C ASP A 61 -8.08 -2.55 -3.41
N VAL A 62 -8.90 -1.76 -2.70
CA VAL A 62 -9.49 -0.52 -3.20
C VAL A 62 -8.49 0.61 -3.42
N TYR A 63 -7.29 0.56 -2.83
CA TYR A 63 -6.30 1.62 -2.97
C TYR A 63 -5.82 1.72 -4.42
N SER A 64 -6.26 2.78 -5.10
CA SER A 64 -6.04 2.97 -6.54
C SER A 64 -6.50 1.77 -7.38
N ASN A 65 -7.63 1.16 -7.01
CA ASN A 65 -8.24 0.03 -7.73
C ASN A 65 -7.22 -1.10 -8.00
N GLY A 66 -6.53 -1.54 -6.94
CA GLY A 66 -5.52 -2.61 -6.96
C GLY A 66 -4.11 -2.17 -7.36
N LYS A 67 -3.92 -0.97 -7.95
CA LYS A 67 -2.59 -0.50 -8.38
C LYS A 67 -1.59 -0.41 -7.22
N SER A 68 -2.07 -0.11 -6.02
CA SER A 68 -1.25 -0.03 -4.81
C SER A 68 -0.60 -1.39 -4.45
N GLU A 69 -1.36 -2.49 -4.51
CA GLU A 69 -0.83 -3.84 -4.26
C GLU A 69 0.13 -4.31 -5.35
N ILE A 70 -0.15 -3.96 -6.62
CA ILE A 70 0.75 -4.24 -7.75
C ILE A 70 2.10 -3.54 -7.52
N LEU A 71 2.08 -2.28 -7.10
CA LEU A 71 3.29 -1.51 -6.82
C LEU A 71 4.08 -2.10 -5.65
N LEU A 72 3.43 -2.53 -4.56
CA LEU A 72 4.08 -3.26 -3.47
C LEU A 72 4.77 -4.53 -3.98
N GLY A 73 4.11 -5.29 -4.84
CA GLY A 73 4.69 -6.48 -5.48
C GLY A 73 5.92 -6.15 -6.34
N LYS A 74 5.88 -5.06 -7.11
CA LYS A 74 7.04 -4.57 -7.89
C LYS A 74 8.19 -4.14 -6.98
N PHE A 75 7.91 -3.42 -5.90
CA PHE A 75 8.89 -2.98 -4.92
C PHE A 75 9.64 -4.16 -4.29
N ILE A 76 8.89 -5.17 -3.81
CA ILE A 76 9.47 -6.39 -3.22
C ILE A 76 10.41 -7.09 -4.21
N LYS A 77 9.99 -7.22 -5.47
CA LYS A 77 10.79 -7.86 -6.53
C LYS A 77 12.03 -7.03 -6.90
N LYS A 78 11.88 -5.73 -7.09
CA LYS A 78 12.95 -4.81 -7.51
C LYS A 78 14.12 -4.81 -6.53
N TYR A 79 13.82 -4.82 -5.23
CA TYR A 79 14.83 -4.77 -4.17
C TYR A 79 15.14 -6.15 -3.57
N ASN A 80 14.66 -7.24 -4.18
CA ASN A 80 14.85 -8.61 -3.74
C ASN A 80 14.59 -8.80 -2.23
N ILE A 81 13.48 -8.23 -1.75
CA ILE A 81 13.14 -8.21 -0.32
C ILE A 81 12.66 -9.61 0.08
N PRO A 82 13.30 -10.26 1.08
CA PRO A 82 12.87 -11.57 1.56
C PRO A 82 11.44 -11.50 2.12
N ARG A 83 10.56 -12.41 1.70
CA ARG A 83 9.14 -12.36 2.06
C ARG A 83 8.94 -12.55 3.57
N GLU A 84 9.76 -13.38 4.19
CA GLU A 84 9.80 -13.67 5.63
C GLU A 84 10.23 -12.47 6.48
N ARG A 85 10.87 -11.46 5.86
CA ARG A 85 11.31 -10.26 6.57
C ARG A 85 10.21 -9.23 6.76
N ILE A 86 9.17 -9.27 5.94
CA ILE A 86 8.15 -8.21 5.87
C ILE A 86 6.78 -8.68 6.34
N VAL A 87 6.03 -7.73 6.89
CA VAL A 87 4.63 -7.90 7.26
C VAL A 87 3.78 -7.04 6.31
N ILE A 88 2.82 -7.67 5.64
CA ILE A 88 1.88 -6.99 4.75
C ILE A 88 0.50 -7.11 5.35
N LEU A 89 -0.14 -5.97 5.57
CA LEU A 89 -1.51 -5.84 6.06
C LEU A 89 -2.35 -5.37 4.88
N THR A 90 -3.23 -6.22 4.34
CA THR A 90 -4.19 -5.83 3.30
C THR A 90 -5.62 -5.90 3.83
N LYS A 91 -6.54 -5.27 3.09
CA LYS A 91 -7.96 -5.14 3.45
C LYS A 91 -8.79 -5.38 2.20
N VAL A 92 -9.99 -5.89 2.43
CA VAL A 92 -11.07 -6.08 1.46
C VAL A 92 -12.35 -5.57 2.10
N TYR A 93 -13.30 -5.06 1.32
CA TYR A 93 -14.71 -4.77 1.70
C TYR A 93 -15.34 -3.77 0.73
N SER A 94 -14.58 -2.73 0.37
CA SER A 94 -15.03 -1.65 -0.49
C SER A 94 -15.21 -2.12 -1.94
N PRO A 95 -16.13 -1.50 -2.71
CA PRO A 95 -16.31 -1.83 -4.12
C PRO A 95 -15.02 -1.58 -4.91
N MET A 96 -14.85 -2.40 -5.93
CA MET A 96 -13.78 -2.38 -6.93
C MET A 96 -14.45 -2.49 -8.30
N ASP A 97 -13.90 -1.85 -9.33
CA ASP A 97 -14.35 -2.06 -10.70
C ASP A 97 -13.15 -2.42 -11.58
N TYR A 98 -12.98 -3.71 -11.85
CA TYR A 98 -11.89 -4.20 -12.68
C TYR A 98 -12.02 -3.81 -14.17
N ASN A 99 -13.21 -3.37 -14.60
CA ASN A 99 -13.44 -2.88 -15.96
C ASN A 99 -13.14 -1.38 -16.09
N ASP A 100 -13.13 -0.64 -14.98
CA ASP A 100 -12.77 0.78 -14.94
C ASP A 100 -11.47 0.98 -14.13
N SER A 101 -10.34 1.09 -14.83
CA SER A 101 -9.05 1.36 -14.20
C SER A 101 -8.96 2.71 -13.46
N ASN A 102 -9.95 3.60 -13.66
CA ASN A 102 -10.05 4.93 -13.06
C ASN A 102 -11.07 4.98 -11.93
N PHE A 103 -11.66 3.83 -11.58
CA PHE A 103 -12.56 3.69 -10.45
C PHE A 103 -11.92 4.22 -9.17
N SER A 104 -12.68 5.00 -8.42
CA SER A 104 -12.28 5.54 -7.13
C SER A 104 -13.44 5.45 -6.15
N LEU A 105 -13.15 4.91 -4.96
CA LEU A 105 -14.08 4.91 -3.83
C LEU A 105 -14.59 6.32 -3.50
N PHE A 106 -13.76 7.34 -3.72
CA PHE A 106 -14.11 8.74 -3.43
C PHE A 106 -15.01 9.38 -4.50
N LYS A 107 -15.05 8.81 -5.71
CA LYS A 107 -15.95 9.24 -6.79
C LYS A 107 -17.30 8.51 -6.74
N CYS A 108 -17.32 7.32 -6.13
CA CYS A 108 -18.52 6.49 -5.91
C CYS A 108 -19.62 7.24 -5.12
N GLY A 109 -19.27 8.21 -4.27
CA GLY A 109 -20.23 9.02 -3.49
C GLY A 109 -20.82 10.24 -4.21
N THR A 110 -20.31 10.63 -5.38
CA THR A 110 -20.78 11.83 -6.12
C THR A 110 -21.49 11.50 -7.43
N ALA A 111 -21.42 10.26 -7.89
CA ALA A 111 -22.21 9.77 -9.00
C ALA A 111 -23.43 8.98 -8.48
N ASN A 112 -24.62 9.39 -8.90
CA ASN A 112 -25.91 8.75 -8.61
C ASN A 112 -25.86 7.22 -8.76
N ILE A 113 -25.75 6.47 -7.66
CA ILE A 113 -25.90 5.00 -7.62
C ILE A 113 -27.39 4.59 -7.48
N LEU A 114 -28.32 5.46 -7.89
CA LEU A 114 -29.75 5.17 -7.98
C LEU A 114 -30.27 5.25 -9.43
N ARG A 115 -29.56 4.65 -10.39
CA ARG A 115 -30.13 4.33 -11.69
C ARG A 115 -29.88 2.89 -12.07
#